data_AF-A0AA37WGZ5-F1
#
_entry.id   AF-A0AA37WGZ5-F1
#
_cell.length_a   1.000
_cell.length_b   1.000
_cell.length_c   1.000
_cell.angle_alpha   90.00
_cell.angle_beta   90.00
_cell.angle_gamma   90.00
#
_symmetry.space_group_name_H-M   'P 1'
#
loop_
_entity.id
_entity.type
_entity.pdbx_description
1 polymer ?
#
loop_
_entity_poly.entity_id
_entity_poly.type
_entity_poly.pdbx_seq_one_letter_code
_entity_poly.pdbx_strand_id
1 'polypeptide(L)'
;MPAAYLQFKDSAAIYWEVEMISFNKNGQVLKVSVIDYKSNSVMRFHEQVAKFPIKKLQFEPLHWTELEGLLSSYQKKNLTDIITEKAFLKSSFKTILVPLKIGLKKITFNLGYVEFPHTFKWNTKSNIHRISMPDSIPEYNYIKPYFKSILGKSSIDVVVEVESSIEMMRIRAVKSTDLSKINEEFIRILKIKKLDQWSSKKPKFAPPDQDLFTFEEAMESYGDEALGNIDFFEKDLLFHLLEKESIRNKMQLAYLSDRIQQGKLLMTLVPQFGFVFRYKGEEMTHYIWELLNSHATYVWSTIILDNEMAIKRIEHEIRTINVQGRTQYRSSFENGEDLFFNALIHKTGNYSYEEYFSRWKQKLDQILI
;
A
#
# COMPACT_ATOMS: atom_id res chain seq x y z
N MET A 1 50.61 14.00 -12.64
CA MET A 1 51.51 14.78 -11.75
C MET A 1 52.91 14.75 -12.33
N PRO A 2 53.76 15.75 -12.07
CA PRO A 2 55.11 15.77 -12.61
C PRO A 2 56.00 14.76 -11.86
N ALA A 3 56.04 13.53 -12.37
CA ALA A 3 56.83 12.43 -11.81
C ALA A 3 58.34 12.76 -11.70
N ALA A 4 58.82 13.73 -12.49
CA ALA A 4 60.20 14.21 -12.43
C ALA A 4 60.56 14.93 -11.11
N TYR A 5 59.56 15.40 -10.35
CA TYR A 5 59.77 16.26 -9.17
C TYR A 5 59.18 15.71 -7.88
N LEU A 6 58.57 14.52 -7.90
CA LEU A 6 58.04 13.84 -6.73
C LEU A 6 58.00 12.32 -6.93
N GLN A 7 58.22 11.58 -5.85
CA GLN A 7 58.07 10.14 -5.77
C GLN A 7 57.28 9.80 -4.50
N PHE A 8 56.35 8.84 -4.61
CA PHE A 8 55.59 8.34 -3.47
C PHE A 8 56.37 7.28 -2.68
N LYS A 9 55.97 7.02 -1.43
CA LYS A 9 56.53 5.92 -0.63
C LYS A 9 56.02 4.58 -1.16
N ASP A 10 56.95 3.64 -1.41
CA ASP A 10 56.61 2.31 -1.94
C ASP A 10 56.09 1.33 -0.85
N SER A 11 56.15 1.71 0.42
CA SER A 11 55.84 0.83 1.55
C SER A 11 54.34 0.58 1.78
N ALA A 12 53.45 1.26 1.06
CA ALA A 12 52.01 1.07 1.16
C ALA A 12 51.28 1.54 -0.11
N ALA A 13 50.21 0.84 -0.48
CA ALA A 13 49.29 1.32 -1.50
C ALA A 13 48.64 2.64 -1.03
N ILE A 14 48.63 3.64 -1.91
CA ILE A 14 48.08 4.96 -1.63
C ILE A 14 46.73 5.09 -2.32
N TYR A 15 45.67 5.25 -1.54
CA TYR A 15 44.34 5.49 -2.06
C TYR A 15 43.86 6.88 -1.63
N TRP A 16 43.43 7.66 -2.61
CA TRP A 16 42.83 8.97 -2.40
C TRP A 16 41.35 8.93 -2.70
N GLU A 17 40.54 9.50 -1.80
CA GLU A 17 39.16 9.79 -2.10
C GLU A 17 39.08 11.18 -2.74
N VAL A 18 38.38 11.26 -3.87
CA VAL A 18 38.28 12.48 -4.67
C VAL A 18 36.82 12.81 -4.98
N GLU A 19 36.51 14.10 -5.00
CA GLU A 19 35.22 14.62 -5.44
C GLU A 19 35.35 15.18 -6.86
N MET A 20 34.37 14.88 -7.73
CA MET A 20 34.29 15.46 -9.07
C MET A 20 33.83 16.91 -9.00
N ILE A 21 34.66 17.83 -9.51
CA ILE A 21 34.35 19.25 -9.62
C ILE A 21 33.66 19.56 -10.95
N SER A 22 34.22 19.05 -12.05
CA SER A 22 33.65 19.23 -13.39
C SER A 22 34.19 18.21 -14.38
N PHE A 23 33.48 18.00 -15.49
CA PHE A 23 33.92 17.13 -16.58
C PHE A 23 33.81 17.83 -17.93
N ASN A 24 34.92 17.92 -18.66
CA ASN A 24 34.95 18.41 -20.03
C ASN A 24 34.80 17.23 -21.00
N LYS A 25 33.65 17.13 -21.65
CA LYS A 25 33.33 16.04 -22.60
C LYS A 25 34.26 15.99 -23.81
N ASN A 26 34.62 17.15 -24.38
CA ASN A 26 35.41 17.24 -25.59
C ASN A 26 36.86 16.82 -25.34
N GLY A 27 37.43 17.24 -24.20
CA GLY A 27 38.79 16.88 -23.80
C GLY A 27 38.88 15.58 -23.00
N GLN A 28 37.74 15.00 -22.58
CA GLN A 28 37.68 13.85 -21.67
C GLN A 28 38.51 14.07 -20.40
N VAL A 29 38.47 15.31 -19.88
CA VAL A 29 39.21 15.75 -18.69
C VAL A 29 38.25 15.82 -17.52
N LEU A 30 38.55 15.05 -16.48
CA LEU A 30 37.82 15.10 -15.21
C LEU A 30 38.61 15.97 -14.23
N LYS A 31 38.01 17.09 -13.82
CA LYS A 31 38.54 17.94 -12.77
C LYS A 31 38.06 17.43 -11.42
N VAL A 32 38.99 17.19 -10.49
CA VAL A 32 38.71 16.60 -9.18
C VAL A 32 39.40 17.38 -8.05
N SER A 33 38.83 17.29 -6.85
CA SER A 33 39.47 17.74 -5.60
C SER A 33 39.72 16.54 -4.70
N VAL A 34 40.85 16.51 -4.00
CA VAL A 34 41.18 15.43 -3.05
C VAL A 34 40.53 15.73 -1.71
N ILE A 35 39.62 14.86 -1.27
CA ILE A 35 38.88 15.02 0.00
C ILE A 35 39.42 14.11 1.11
N ASP A 36 40.20 13.06 0.76
CA ASP A 36 40.96 12.25 1.71
C ASP A 36 42.24 11.71 1.04
N TYR A 37 43.41 12.03 1.60
CA TYR A 37 44.72 11.57 1.12
C TYR A 37 45.10 10.17 1.66
N LYS A 38 44.31 9.60 2.58
CA LYS A 38 44.58 8.33 3.27
C LYS A 38 43.32 7.45 3.35
N SER A 39 42.57 7.37 2.26
CA SER A 39 41.35 6.57 2.22
C SER A 39 41.68 5.09 2.36
N ASN A 40 40.93 4.37 3.20
CA ASN A 40 41.10 2.92 3.40
C ASN A 40 40.03 2.09 2.68
N SER A 41 39.08 2.74 1.98
CA SER A 41 37.93 2.05 1.37
C SER A 41 37.86 2.31 -0.13
N VAL A 42 38.06 1.26 -0.92
CA VAL A 42 37.90 1.27 -2.38
C VAL A 42 36.56 0.70 -2.84
N MET A 43 35.73 0.19 -1.92
CA MET A 43 34.46 -0.49 -2.27
C MET A 43 33.52 0.43 -3.07
N ARG A 44 33.36 1.67 -2.60
CA ARG A 44 32.54 2.69 -3.27
C ARG A 44 33.03 3.06 -4.67
N PHE A 45 34.32 2.87 -4.97
CA PHE A 45 34.86 3.13 -6.30
C PHE A 45 34.48 2.03 -7.29
N HIS A 46 34.51 0.77 -6.85
CA HIS A 46 34.17 -0.38 -7.70
C HIS A 46 32.69 -0.43 -8.09
N GLU A 47 31.82 0.20 -7.29
CA GLU A 47 30.39 0.34 -7.58
C GLU A 47 30.08 1.46 -8.59
N GLN A 48 31.06 2.31 -8.93
CA GLN A 48 30.87 3.43 -9.84
C GLN A 48 31.06 3.02 -11.30
N VAL A 49 30.13 3.46 -12.15
CA VAL A 49 30.23 3.32 -13.61
C VAL A 49 30.41 4.69 -14.25
N ALA A 50 31.54 4.89 -14.92
CA ALA A 50 31.83 6.13 -15.64
C ALA A 50 30.86 6.28 -16.83
N LYS A 51 30.07 7.37 -16.82
CA LYS A 51 29.13 7.67 -17.92
C LYS A 51 29.83 8.06 -19.23
N PHE A 52 31.07 8.52 -19.14
CA PHE A 52 31.91 8.92 -20.27
C PHE A 52 33.35 8.48 -20.01
N PRO A 53 34.14 8.17 -21.05
CA PRO A 53 35.56 7.86 -20.90
C PRO A 53 36.35 9.05 -20.35
N ILE A 54 37.25 8.78 -19.42
CA ILE A 54 38.14 9.77 -18.79
C ILE A 54 39.56 9.50 -19.29
N LYS A 55 40.14 10.45 -20.02
CA LYS A 55 41.53 10.37 -20.50
C LYS A 55 42.53 11.03 -19.58
N LYS A 56 42.09 12.06 -18.83
CA LYS A 56 42.98 12.85 -17.98
C LYS A 56 42.27 13.26 -16.70
N LEU A 57 42.98 13.11 -15.59
CA LEU A 57 42.62 13.72 -14.31
C LEU A 57 43.33 15.07 -14.16
N GLN A 58 42.57 16.09 -13.76
CA GLN A 58 43.10 17.38 -13.37
C GLN A 58 42.72 17.64 -11.92
N PHE A 59 43.71 17.72 -11.04
CA PHE A 59 43.49 18.03 -9.64
C PHE A 59 43.37 19.55 -9.45
N GLU A 60 42.53 19.96 -8.51
CA GLU A 60 42.71 21.24 -7.83
C GLU A 60 44.03 21.26 -7.03
N PRO A 61 44.52 22.44 -6.59
CA PRO A 61 45.74 22.53 -5.82
C PRO A 61 45.73 21.58 -4.60
N LEU A 62 46.77 20.76 -4.49
CA LEU A 62 46.90 19.72 -3.47
C LEU A 62 47.37 20.32 -2.14
N HIS A 63 46.92 19.77 -1.02
CA HIS A 63 47.32 20.28 0.30
C HIS A 63 48.70 19.76 0.67
N TRP A 64 49.68 20.67 0.81
CA TRP A 64 51.08 20.29 1.04
C TRP A 64 51.24 19.44 2.31
N THR A 65 50.57 19.83 3.40
CA THR A 65 50.68 19.16 4.70
C THR A 65 50.25 17.70 4.68
N GLU A 66 49.27 17.34 3.84
CA GLU A 66 48.81 15.95 3.69
C GLU A 66 49.63 15.18 2.66
N LEU A 67 50.00 15.84 1.56
CA LEU A 67 50.77 15.24 0.48
C LEU A 67 52.19 14.88 0.92
N GLU A 68 52.87 15.77 1.67
CA GLU A 68 54.27 15.60 2.08
C GLU A 68 54.50 14.27 2.80
N GLY A 69 53.58 13.87 3.68
CA GLY A 69 53.67 12.62 4.42
C GLY A 69 53.64 11.36 3.55
N LEU A 70 53.15 11.45 2.32
CA LEU A 70 53.04 10.35 1.36
C LEU A 70 54.25 10.23 0.41
N LEU A 71 55.10 11.26 0.35
CA LEU A 71 56.22 11.32 -0.58
C LEU A 71 57.50 10.74 0.03
N SER A 72 58.27 10.02 -0.77
CA SER A 72 59.61 9.51 -0.44
C SER A 72 60.70 10.50 -0.88
N SER A 73 60.49 11.19 -2.00
CA SER A 73 61.36 12.26 -2.49
C SER A 73 60.54 13.35 -3.19
N TYR A 74 60.98 14.61 -3.11
CA TYR A 74 60.30 15.73 -3.75
C TYR A 74 61.19 16.97 -3.95
N GLN A 75 60.83 17.84 -4.90
CA GLN A 75 61.42 19.17 -5.09
C GLN A 75 60.34 20.25 -4.92
N LYS A 76 60.07 20.67 -3.67
CA LYS A 76 58.93 21.55 -3.33
C LYS A 76 58.86 22.84 -4.17
N LYS A 77 60.02 23.43 -4.49
CA LYS A 77 60.12 24.63 -5.35
C LYS A 77 59.50 24.47 -6.74
N ASN A 78 59.42 23.25 -7.27
CA ASN A 78 58.83 22.95 -8.58
C ASN A 78 57.36 22.51 -8.48
N LEU A 79 56.77 22.53 -7.29
CA LEU A 79 55.41 22.08 -7.02
C LEU A 79 54.47 23.24 -6.65
N THR A 80 54.96 24.48 -6.60
CA THR A 80 54.22 25.66 -6.12
C THR A 80 52.91 25.91 -6.86
N ASP A 81 52.86 25.55 -8.15
CA ASP A 81 51.67 25.76 -8.99
C ASP A 81 50.58 24.71 -8.78
N ILE A 82 50.90 23.62 -8.07
CA ILE A 82 49.99 22.49 -7.83
C ILE A 82 49.75 22.22 -6.35
N ILE A 83 50.37 22.97 -5.43
CA ILE A 83 50.18 22.80 -3.98
C ILE A 83 49.61 24.06 -3.33
N THR A 84 48.92 23.88 -2.21
CA THR A 84 48.46 24.94 -1.32
C THR A 84 48.87 24.65 0.12
N GLU A 85 49.25 25.71 0.85
CA GLU A 85 49.57 25.67 2.28
C GLU A 85 48.34 25.90 3.17
N LYS A 86 47.15 26.05 2.58
CA LYS A 86 45.91 26.16 3.35
C LYS A 86 45.65 24.86 4.10
N ALA A 87 45.36 24.98 5.40
CA ALA A 87 45.09 23.85 6.28
C ALA A 87 44.02 22.92 5.67
N PHE A 88 44.34 21.62 5.63
CA PHE A 88 43.39 20.59 5.21
C PHE A 88 42.30 20.46 6.27
N LEU A 89 41.14 21.06 6.02
CA LEU A 89 39.96 20.83 6.84
C LEU A 89 39.45 19.44 6.48
N LYS A 90 39.78 18.45 7.31
CA LYS A 90 39.14 17.13 7.28
C LYS A 90 37.63 17.39 7.17
N SER A 91 36.99 17.07 6.05
CA SER A 91 35.55 17.25 5.89
C SER A 91 34.86 16.14 6.70
N SER A 92 34.95 16.22 8.03
CA SER A 92 34.17 15.37 8.90
C SER A 92 32.73 15.85 8.80
N PHE A 93 31.97 15.23 7.89
CA PHE A 93 30.54 15.44 7.85
C PHE A 93 29.95 15.02 9.19
N LYS A 94 29.35 15.96 9.92
CA LYS A 94 28.55 15.67 11.09
C LYS A 94 27.14 15.33 10.62
N THR A 95 26.59 14.22 11.09
CA THR A 95 25.18 13.90 10.86
C THR A 95 24.32 14.71 11.83
N ILE A 96 23.36 15.45 11.28
CA ILE A 96 22.37 16.23 12.02
C ILE A 96 21.00 15.64 11.68
N LEU A 97 20.19 15.40 12.70
CA LEU A 97 18.79 14.99 12.53
C LEU A 97 17.89 16.22 12.55
N VAL A 98 17.16 16.43 11.46
CA VAL A 98 16.23 17.55 11.33
C VAL A 98 14.80 17.00 11.37
N PRO A 99 14.07 17.18 12.49
CA PRO A 99 12.68 16.78 12.58
C PRO A 99 11.77 17.78 11.85
N LEU A 100 10.83 17.27 11.06
CA LEU A 100 9.84 18.03 10.30
C LEU A 100 8.45 17.47 10.55
N LYS A 101 7.43 18.35 10.50
CA LYS A 101 6.02 17.95 10.48
C LYS A 101 5.40 18.28 9.13
N ILE A 102 4.96 17.26 8.41
CA ILE A 102 4.42 17.41 7.06
C ILE A 102 2.94 17.07 7.07
N GLY A 103 2.08 18.04 6.72
CA GLY A 103 0.64 17.83 6.66
C GLY A 103 0.25 16.76 5.64
N LEU A 104 -0.74 15.91 5.97
CA LEU A 104 -1.20 14.80 5.11
C LEU A 104 -1.70 15.25 3.73
N LYS A 105 -2.15 16.50 3.59
CA LYS A 105 -2.54 17.07 2.30
C LYS A 105 -1.36 17.36 1.37
N LYS A 106 -0.15 17.49 1.93
CA LYS A 106 1.07 17.87 1.19
C LYS A 106 1.91 16.67 0.78
N ILE A 107 1.65 15.48 1.33
CA ILE A 107 2.34 14.26 0.91
C ILE A 107 1.67 13.70 -0.35
N THR A 108 2.42 13.00 -1.19
CA THR A 108 1.91 12.29 -2.37
C THR A 108 2.48 10.87 -2.38
N PHE A 109 1.59 9.87 -2.44
CA PHE A 109 1.98 8.47 -2.54
C PHE A 109 2.31 8.15 -4.00
N ASN A 110 3.42 7.47 -4.22
CA ASN A 110 3.85 6.94 -5.50
C ASN A 110 4.22 5.47 -5.32
N LEU A 111 4.51 4.78 -6.41
CA LEU A 111 4.98 3.40 -6.36
C LEU A 111 6.33 3.32 -5.63
N GLY A 112 6.36 2.68 -4.47
CA GLY A 112 7.59 2.45 -3.67
C GLY A 112 8.10 3.65 -2.85
N TYR A 113 7.43 4.81 -2.89
CA TYR A 113 7.85 5.98 -2.09
C TYR A 113 6.72 6.98 -1.84
N VAL A 114 6.89 7.78 -0.79
CA VAL A 114 6.05 8.95 -0.49
C VAL A 114 6.89 10.21 -0.66
N GLU A 115 6.37 11.20 -1.37
CA GLU A 115 7.06 12.48 -1.54
C GLU A 115 6.33 13.64 -0.87
N PHE A 116 7.08 14.68 -0.53
CA PHE A 116 6.52 15.88 0.06
C PHE A 116 7.34 17.13 -0.28
N PRO A 117 6.70 18.31 -0.31
CA PRO A 117 7.41 19.56 -0.53
C PRO A 117 8.02 20.10 0.77
N HIS A 118 9.30 20.46 0.75
CA HIS A 118 9.97 21.22 1.80
C HIS A 118 11.21 21.95 1.26
N THR A 119 11.41 23.20 1.68
CA THR A 119 12.59 24.00 1.29
C THR A 119 13.49 24.20 2.49
N PHE A 120 14.75 23.81 2.36
CA PHE A 120 15.76 24.08 3.39
C PHE A 120 16.39 25.45 3.13
N LYS A 121 16.69 26.21 4.19
CA LYS A 121 17.35 27.52 4.07
C LYS A 121 18.68 27.46 3.29
N TRP A 122 19.37 26.34 3.39
CA TRP A 122 20.66 26.09 2.75
C TRP A 122 20.55 25.42 1.37
N ASN A 123 19.35 25.02 0.95
CA ASN A 123 19.09 24.42 -0.37
C ASN A 123 17.72 24.86 -0.90
N THR A 124 17.75 25.91 -1.73
CA THR A 124 16.57 26.51 -2.35
C THR A 124 16.18 25.86 -3.68
N LYS A 125 16.99 24.94 -4.22
CA LYS A 125 16.76 24.31 -5.53
C LYS A 125 15.91 23.03 -5.44
N SER A 126 16.05 22.27 -4.35
CA SER A 126 15.30 21.02 -4.18
C SER A 126 14.12 21.22 -3.24
N ASN A 127 12.92 21.27 -3.80
CA ASN A 127 11.70 21.45 -3.04
C ASN A 127 10.95 20.15 -2.76
N ILE A 128 11.26 19.04 -3.44
CA ILE A 128 10.57 17.76 -3.26
C ILE A 128 11.54 16.74 -2.65
N HIS A 129 11.10 16.09 -1.57
CA HIS A 129 11.85 15.06 -0.86
C HIS A 129 11.08 13.76 -0.87
N ARG A 130 11.78 12.63 -0.86
CA ARG A 130 11.19 11.29 -0.95
C ARG A 130 11.53 10.47 0.29
N ILE A 131 10.54 9.76 0.80
CA ILE A 131 10.65 8.75 1.85
C ILE A 131 10.44 7.40 1.17
N SER A 132 11.42 6.50 1.28
CA SER A 132 11.28 5.13 0.78
C SER A 132 10.16 4.41 1.51
N MET A 133 9.25 3.79 0.77
CA MET A 133 8.14 3.01 1.30
C MET A 133 7.76 1.94 0.26
N PRO A 134 8.43 0.78 0.26
CA PRO A 134 8.35 -0.20 -0.82
C PRO A 134 6.92 -0.61 -1.21
N ASP A 135 6.03 -0.73 -0.22
CA ASP A 135 4.64 -1.18 -0.43
C ASP A 135 3.66 -0.03 -0.74
N SER A 136 4.18 1.20 -0.91
CA SER A 136 3.36 2.35 -1.29
C SER A 136 2.87 2.23 -2.73
N ILE A 137 1.58 2.54 -2.94
CA ILE A 137 0.94 2.59 -4.25
C ILE A 137 0.22 3.95 -4.45
N PRO A 138 0.07 4.45 -5.70
CA PRO A 138 -0.59 5.73 -5.97
C PRO A 138 -2.04 5.84 -5.47
N GLU A 139 -2.75 4.72 -5.36
CA GLU A 139 -4.16 4.63 -4.95
C GLU A 139 -4.37 5.11 -3.51
N TYR A 140 -3.31 5.06 -2.70
CA TYR A 140 -3.34 5.60 -1.33
C TYR A 140 -3.61 7.11 -1.31
N ASN A 141 -3.40 7.82 -2.42
CA ASN A 141 -3.78 9.22 -2.53
C ASN A 141 -5.30 9.44 -2.41
N TYR A 142 -6.13 8.51 -2.89
CA TYR A 142 -7.59 8.61 -2.84
C TYR A 142 -8.12 8.46 -1.41
N ILE A 143 -7.43 7.67 -0.57
CA ILE A 143 -7.83 7.40 0.82
C ILE A 143 -7.11 8.26 1.87
N LYS A 144 -6.39 9.31 1.45
CA LYS A 144 -5.80 10.30 2.37
C LYS A 144 -6.74 10.84 3.45
N PRO A 145 -8.04 11.09 3.18
CA PRO A 145 -8.97 11.58 4.22
C PRO A 145 -9.03 10.67 5.46
N TYR A 146 -8.81 9.36 5.30
CA TYR A 146 -8.90 8.40 6.40
C TYR A 146 -7.62 8.31 7.24
N PHE A 147 -6.46 8.73 6.73
CA PHE A 147 -5.18 8.62 7.46
C PHE A 147 -5.17 9.39 8.78
N LYS A 148 -5.93 10.50 8.87
CA LYS A 148 -6.08 11.25 10.13
C LYS A 148 -6.61 10.36 11.27
N SER A 149 -7.52 9.44 10.96
CA SER A 149 -8.14 8.55 11.95
C SER A 149 -7.15 7.52 12.52
N ILE A 150 -6.20 7.06 11.71
CA ILE A 150 -5.16 6.10 12.13
C ILE A 150 -4.09 6.80 12.96
N LEU A 151 -3.58 7.90 12.40
CA LEU A 151 -2.40 8.55 12.94
C LEU A 151 -2.78 9.31 14.22
N GLY A 152 -4.07 9.61 14.41
CA GLY A 152 -4.57 10.50 15.46
C GLY A 152 -4.19 11.96 15.22
N LYS A 153 -3.61 12.29 14.06
CA LYS A 153 -3.04 13.59 13.71
C LYS A 153 -3.16 13.87 12.21
N SER A 154 -3.10 15.15 11.84
CA SER A 154 -3.24 15.64 10.45
C SER A 154 -1.91 15.80 9.70
N SER A 155 -0.83 15.26 10.24
CA SER A 155 0.54 15.38 9.73
C SER A 155 1.37 14.16 10.08
N ILE A 156 2.37 13.85 9.26
CA ILE A 156 3.40 12.86 9.58
C ILE A 156 4.63 13.55 10.17
N ASP A 157 5.28 12.87 11.11
CA ASP A 157 6.59 13.22 11.62
C ASP A 157 7.64 12.63 10.68
N VAL A 158 8.53 13.50 10.17
CA VAL A 158 9.59 13.15 9.23
C VAL A 158 10.93 13.52 9.85
N VAL A 159 11.90 12.60 9.78
CA VAL A 159 13.28 12.86 10.18
C VAL A 159 14.14 12.88 8.95
N VAL A 160 14.81 14.02 8.72
CA VAL A 160 15.77 14.20 7.64
C VAL A 160 17.17 14.09 8.22
N GLU A 161 17.93 13.11 7.76
CA GLU A 161 19.35 12.97 8.09
C GLU A 161 20.15 13.87 7.16
N VAL A 162 20.78 14.91 7.72
CA VAL A 162 21.62 15.86 6.98
C VAL A 162 23.07 15.62 7.35
N GLU A 163 23.93 15.45 6.34
CA GLU A 163 25.37 15.50 6.51
C GLU A 163 25.85 16.93 6.32
N SER A 164 26.50 17.49 7.35
CA SER A 164 26.95 18.88 7.37
C SER A 164 28.47 18.96 7.55
N SER A 165 29.11 19.72 6.68
CA SER A 165 30.51 20.14 6.75
C SER A 165 30.58 21.67 6.73
N ILE A 166 31.80 22.21 6.84
CA ILE A 166 32.02 23.66 6.76
C ILE A 166 31.61 24.24 5.40
N GLU A 167 31.72 23.44 4.32
CA GLU A 167 31.53 23.91 2.96
C GLU A 167 30.20 23.45 2.34
N MET A 168 29.62 22.35 2.83
CA MET A 168 28.44 21.75 2.23
C MET A 168 27.53 21.06 3.25
N MET A 169 26.23 21.23 3.04
CA MET A 169 25.18 20.39 3.62
C MET A 169 24.53 19.54 2.52
N ARG A 170 24.25 18.27 2.81
CA ARG A 170 23.51 17.38 1.92
C ARG A 170 22.55 16.47 2.69
N ILE A 171 21.46 16.07 2.05
CA ILE A 171 20.52 15.12 2.63
C ILE A 171 21.04 13.71 2.38
N ARG A 172 21.17 12.92 3.45
CA ARG A 172 21.57 11.52 3.41
C ARG A 172 20.37 10.58 3.32
N ALA A 173 19.36 10.82 4.14
CA ALA A 173 18.16 9.99 4.19
C ALA A 173 16.96 10.79 4.70
N VAL A 174 15.75 10.32 4.37
CA VAL A 174 14.49 10.87 4.88
C VAL A 174 13.62 9.71 5.33
N LYS A 175 13.14 9.75 6.57
CA LYS A 175 12.41 8.64 7.21
C LYS A 175 11.16 9.14 7.92
N SER A 176 10.14 8.30 8.01
CA SER A 176 8.96 8.54 8.84
C SER A 176 8.44 7.24 9.42
N THR A 177 8.28 7.19 10.74
CA THR A 177 7.68 6.03 11.41
C THR A 177 6.16 5.99 11.25
N ASP A 178 5.51 7.12 11.00
CA ASP A 178 4.06 7.19 10.83
C ASP A 178 3.58 6.44 9.57
N LEU A 179 4.38 6.49 8.50
CA LEU A 179 4.04 5.83 7.24
C LEU A 179 3.95 4.31 7.38
N SER A 180 4.63 3.70 8.36
CA SER A 180 4.51 2.26 8.64
C SER A 180 3.10 1.83 9.07
N LYS A 181 2.27 2.77 9.55
CA LYS A 181 0.87 2.53 9.94
C LYS A 181 -0.11 2.60 8.76
N ILE A 182 0.34 3.05 7.59
CA ILE A 182 -0.45 3.14 6.37
C ILE A 182 -0.01 1.98 5.48
N ASN A 183 -0.78 0.90 5.49
CA ASN A 183 -0.49 -0.32 4.76
C ASN A 183 -1.80 -1.03 4.38
N GLU A 184 -1.71 -2.18 3.74
CA GLU A 184 -2.87 -2.99 3.35
C GLU A 184 -3.75 -3.37 4.55
N GLU A 185 -3.13 -3.68 5.69
CA GLU A 185 -3.84 -4.01 6.93
C GLU A 185 -4.74 -2.86 7.40
N PHE A 186 -4.26 -1.63 7.28
CA PHE A 186 -5.09 -0.47 7.58
C PHE A 186 -6.31 -0.36 6.66
N ILE A 187 -6.11 -0.57 5.36
CA ILE A 187 -7.20 -0.49 4.37
C ILE A 187 -8.26 -1.55 4.67
N ARG A 188 -7.81 -2.75 5.04
CA ARG A 188 -8.68 -3.83 5.53
C ARG A 188 -9.51 -3.38 6.74
N ILE A 189 -8.88 -2.80 7.76
CA ILE A 189 -9.57 -2.31 8.96
C ILE A 189 -10.62 -1.23 8.62
N LEU A 190 -10.35 -0.33 7.66
CA LEU A 190 -11.34 0.66 7.23
C LEU A 190 -12.57 0.00 6.60
N LYS A 191 -12.34 -0.93 5.67
CA LYS A 191 -13.42 -1.65 4.99
C LYS A 191 -14.28 -2.41 5.99
N ILE A 192 -13.66 -3.08 6.98
CA ILE A 192 -14.38 -3.76 8.08
C ILE A 192 -15.22 -2.77 8.88
N LYS A 193 -14.65 -1.62 9.27
CA LYS A 193 -15.41 -0.59 10.00
C LYS A 193 -16.62 -0.06 9.23
N LYS A 194 -16.56 -0.01 7.90
CA LYS A 194 -17.71 0.39 7.07
C LYS A 194 -18.77 -0.70 7.01
N LEU A 195 -18.36 -1.95 6.81
CA LEU A 195 -19.25 -3.11 6.88
C LEU A 195 -19.98 -3.19 8.23
N ASP A 196 -19.27 -2.92 9.32
CA ASP A 196 -19.83 -2.84 10.67
C ASP A 196 -20.92 -1.77 10.77
N GLN A 197 -20.68 -0.59 10.18
CA GLN A 197 -21.66 0.49 10.15
C GLN A 197 -22.92 0.07 9.38
N TRP A 198 -22.78 -0.60 8.23
CA TRP A 198 -23.92 -1.07 7.43
C TRP A 198 -24.72 -2.15 8.15
N SER A 199 -24.04 -3.11 8.80
CA SER A 199 -24.71 -4.17 9.57
C SER A 199 -25.46 -3.66 10.81
N SER A 200 -25.07 -2.50 11.37
CA SER A 200 -25.54 -2.03 12.68
C SER A 200 -26.44 -0.80 12.63
N LYS A 201 -26.36 0.02 11.57
CA LYS A 201 -27.12 1.27 11.44
C LYS A 201 -27.80 1.28 10.09
N LYS A 202 -29.06 1.73 10.04
CA LYS A 202 -29.71 2.05 8.77
C LYS A 202 -28.83 3.09 8.02
N PRO A 203 -28.34 2.76 6.82
CA PRO A 203 -27.78 3.71 5.88
C PRO A 203 -28.65 4.97 5.76
N LYS A 204 -28.05 6.15 5.85
CA LYS A 204 -28.76 7.43 5.68
C LYS A 204 -28.76 7.84 4.20
N PHE A 205 -29.47 7.13 3.32
CA PHE A 205 -29.51 7.48 1.89
C PHE A 205 -30.86 7.22 1.24
N ALA A 206 -31.12 7.92 0.14
CA ALA A 206 -32.11 7.51 -0.84
C ALA A 206 -31.61 6.18 -1.44
N PRO A 207 -32.43 5.11 -1.42
CA PRO A 207 -32.00 3.84 -2.00
C PRO A 207 -31.68 4.06 -3.48
N PRO A 208 -30.54 3.55 -3.98
CA PRO A 208 -30.38 3.30 -5.41
C PRO A 208 -31.59 2.51 -5.92
N ASP A 209 -31.87 2.53 -7.22
CA ASP A 209 -32.92 1.68 -7.84
C ASP A 209 -32.60 0.16 -7.78
N GLN A 210 -31.63 -0.23 -6.94
CA GLN A 210 -30.96 -1.51 -6.83
C GLN A 210 -31.05 -2.02 -5.37
N ASP A 211 -31.32 -3.30 -5.17
CA ASP A 211 -31.40 -3.99 -3.88
C ASP A 211 -30.19 -4.92 -3.64
N LEU A 212 -29.49 -5.31 -4.71
CA LEU A 212 -28.30 -6.16 -4.66
C LEU A 212 -27.05 -5.39 -5.07
N PHE A 213 -26.01 -5.44 -4.26
CA PHE A 213 -24.78 -4.68 -4.51
C PHE A 213 -23.57 -5.61 -4.52
N THR A 214 -22.57 -5.32 -5.32
CA THR A 214 -21.19 -5.74 -5.01
C THR A 214 -20.64 -4.89 -3.87
N PHE A 215 -19.53 -5.31 -3.25
CA PHE A 215 -18.91 -4.48 -2.20
C PHE A 215 -18.44 -3.12 -2.74
N GLU A 216 -17.94 -3.11 -3.97
CA GLU A 216 -17.52 -1.92 -4.70
C GLU A 216 -18.71 -0.96 -4.92
N GLU A 217 -19.80 -1.44 -5.53
CA GLU A 217 -21.03 -0.65 -5.74
C GLU A 217 -21.62 -0.11 -4.43
N ALA A 218 -21.56 -0.90 -3.37
CA ALA A 218 -21.93 -0.44 -2.04
C ALA A 218 -21.04 0.76 -1.66
N MET A 219 -19.70 0.61 -1.67
CA MET A 219 -18.77 1.70 -1.31
C MET A 219 -18.98 2.98 -2.12
N GLU A 220 -19.21 2.85 -3.43
CA GLU A 220 -19.56 3.99 -4.30
C GLU A 220 -20.84 4.68 -3.82
N SER A 221 -21.89 3.91 -3.56
CA SER A 221 -23.18 4.41 -3.07
C SER A 221 -23.07 5.14 -1.72
N TYR A 222 -22.05 4.82 -0.90
CA TYR A 222 -21.77 5.46 0.38
C TYR A 222 -20.86 6.71 0.31
N GLY A 223 -20.45 7.12 -0.90
CA GLY A 223 -19.52 8.23 -1.10
C GLY A 223 -18.09 7.92 -0.66
N ASP A 224 -17.75 6.64 -0.55
CA ASP A 224 -16.43 6.13 -0.20
C ASP A 224 -15.78 5.44 -1.43
N GLU A 225 -16.05 5.93 -2.65
CA GLU A 225 -15.52 5.40 -3.94
C GLU A 225 -14.02 5.10 -3.88
N ALA A 226 -13.26 5.97 -3.20
CA ALA A 226 -11.83 5.82 -2.97
C ALA A 226 -11.42 4.52 -2.24
N LEU A 227 -12.30 3.93 -1.42
CA LEU A 227 -12.10 2.65 -0.75
C LEU A 227 -12.60 1.45 -1.58
N GLY A 228 -13.57 1.66 -2.48
CA GLY A 228 -14.09 0.63 -3.39
C GLY A 228 -13.07 0.20 -4.44
N ASN A 229 -12.33 1.16 -5.00
CA ASN A 229 -11.34 0.94 -6.07
C ASN A 229 -10.01 0.32 -5.62
N ILE A 230 -9.80 0.13 -4.31
CA ILE A 230 -8.60 -0.53 -3.80
C ILE A 230 -8.93 -2.01 -3.70
N ASP A 231 -8.61 -2.76 -4.74
CA ASP A 231 -8.95 -4.19 -4.82
C ASP A 231 -8.42 -4.98 -3.60
N PHE A 232 -9.11 -6.07 -3.26
CA PHE A 232 -8.73 -7.23 -2.40
C PHE A 232 -9.83 -7.75 -1.45
N PHE A 233 -10.12 -9.04 -1.65
CA PHE A 233 -10.87 -10.07 -0.91
C PHE A 233 -12.18 -9.67 -0.20
N GLU A 234 -13.28 -9.65 -0.97
CA GLU A 234 -14.66 -9.67 -0.45
C GLU A 234 -14.89 -10.82 0.55
N LYS A 235 -14.24 -11.97 0.32
CA LYS A 235 -14.32 -13.16 1.17
C LYS A 235 -13.60 -12.97 2.52
N ASP A 236 -12.44 -12.33 2.56
CA ASP A 236 -11.71 -12.05 3.81
C ASP A 236 -12.43 -11.02 4.68
N LEU A 237 -13.07 -10.05 4.04
CA LEU A 237 -13.91 -9.07 4.71
C LEU A 237 -15.13 -9.74 5.37
N LEU A 238 -15.77 -10.66 4.66
CA LEU A 238 -16.84 -11.49 5.21
C LEU A 238 -16.33 -12.31 6.39
N PHE A 239 -15.16 -12.96 6.31
CA PHE A 239 -14.61 -13.70 7.44
C PHE A 239 -14.39 -12.84 8.68
N HIS A 240 -13.86 -11.61 8.55
CA HIS A 240 -13.74 -10.69 9.68
C HIS A 240 -15.09 -10.29 10.28
N LEU A 241 -16.11 -10.09 9.45
CA LEU A 241 -17.47 -9.86 9.96
C LEU A 241 -17.92 -11.03 10.83
N LEU A 242 -17.69 -12.26 10.34
CA LEU A 242 -18.05 -13.50 11.04
C LEU A 242 -17.28 -13.74 12.34
N GLU A 243 -16.15 -13.09 12.57
CA GLU A 243 -15.44 -13.20 13.86
C GLU A 243 -16.28 -12.65 15.03
N LYS A 244 -17.23 -11.76 14.77
CA LYS A 244 -18.13 -11.23 15.80
C LYS A 244 -18.99 -12.34 16.42
N GLU A 245 -18.95 -12.45 17.75
CA GLU A 245 -19.74 -13.45 18.51
C GLU A 245 -21.25 -13.29 18.36
N SER A 246 -21.73 -12.08 18.04
CA SER A 246 -23.17 -11.76 18.01
C SER A 246 -23.89 -12.21 16.73
N ILE A 247 -23.19 -12.76 15.74
CA ILE A 247 -23.80 -13.18 14.47
C ILE A 247 -24.42 -14.57 14.62
N ARG A 248 -25.76 -14.62 14.55
CA ARG A 248 -26.52 -15.86 14.69
C ARG A 248 -26.19 -16.89 13.60
N ASN A 249 -26.07 -16.46 12.35
CA ASN A 249 -25.93 -17.37 11.22
C ASN A 249 -24.46 -17.55 10.79
N LYS A 250 -23.54 -17.46 11.77
CA LYS A 250 -22.08 -17.49 11.56
C LYS A 250 -21.61 -18.76 10.83
N MET A 251 -22.07 -19.94 11.24
CA MET A 251 -21.65 -21.20 10.60
C MET A 251 -22.17 -21.31 9.17
N GLN A 252 -23.41 -20.87 8.91
CA GLN A 252 -24.01 -20.86 7.57
C GLN A 252 -23.21 -19.96 6.63
N LEU A 253 -22.96 -18.72 7.06
CA LEU A 253 -22.18 -17.76 6.29
C LEU A 253 -20.73 -18.23 6.06
N ALA A 254 -20.10 -18.85 7.06
CA ALA A 254 -18.76 -19.43 6.92
C ALA A 254 -18.72 -20.60 5.93
N TYR A 255 -19.74 -21.48 5.95
CA TYR A 255 -19.85 -22.57 4.99
C TYR A 255 -20.08 -22.06 3.57
N LEU A 256 -21.00 -21.11 3.40
CA LEU A 256 -21.34 -20.53 2.11
C LEU A 256 -20.15 -19.78 1.50
N SER A 257 -19.43 -18.99 2.31
CA SER A 257 -18.25 -18.26 1.86
C SER A 257 -17.11 -19.21 1.49
N ASP A 258 -16.89 -20.26 2.28
CA ASP A 258 -15.74 -21.13 2.08
C ASP A 258 -15.91 -22.08 0.89
N ARG A 259 -17.10 -22.69 0.77
CA ARG A 259 -17.33 -23.84 -0.12
C ARG A 259 -18.21 -23.54 -1.33
N ILE A 260 -19.02 -22.48 -1.28
CA ILE A 260 -20.09 -22.29 -2.26
C ILE A 260 -19.84 -21.08 -3.16
N GLN A 261 -19.36 -19.97 -2.61
CA GLN A 261 -19.23 -18.72 -3.36
C GLN A 261 -18.40 -18.85 -4.64
N GLN A 262 -19.04 -18.60 -5.80
CA GLN A 262 -18.40 -18.47 -7.11
C GLN A 262 -18.61 -17.06 -7.70
N GLY A 263 -17.52 -16.39 -8.08
CA GLY A 263 -17.58 -15.03 -8.64
C GLY A 263 -17.68 -13.93 -7.57
N LYS A 264 -18.09 -12.72 -7.99
CA LYS A 264 -18.26 -11.55 -7.10
C LYS A 264 -19.35 -11.82 -6.05
N LEU A 265 -19.08 -11.46 -4.80
CA LEU A 265 -20.03 -11.59 -3.69
C LEU A 265 -21.05 -10.46 -3.76
N LEU A 266 -22.33 -10.84 -3.77
CA LEU A 266 -23.44 -9.89 -3.75
C LEU A 266 -23.94 -9.72 -2.32
N MET A 267 -24.46 -8.54 -2.00
CA MET A 267 -24.95 -8.19 -0.67
C MET A 267 -26.19 -7.32 -0.72
N THR A 268 -27.08 -7.53 0.25
CA THR A 268 -28.24 -6.65 0.51
C THR A 268 -27.89 -5.72 1.66
N LEU A 269 -28.28 -4.45 1.58
CA LEU A 269 -27.96 -3.43 2.58
C LEU A 269 -29.15 -3.13 3.50
N VAL A 270 -30.28 -2.72 2.91
CA VAL A 270 -31.49 -2.26 3.60
C VAL A 270 -32.70 -2.88 2.92
N PRO A 271 -33.77 -3.26 3.65
CA PRO A 271 -33.93 -3.24 5.11
C PRO A 271 -33.19 -4.37 5.84
N GLN A 272 -32.64 -5.34 5.11
CA GLN A 272 -32.06 -6.55 5.68
C GLN A 272 -30.64 -6.74 5.17
N PHE A 273 -29.67 -6.60 6.06
CA PHE A 273 -28.27 -6.81 5.72
C PHE A 273 -27.94 -8.31 5.61
N GLY A 274 -27.37 -8.71 4.49
CA GLY A 274 -26.95 -10.08 4.24
C GLY A 274 -26.24 -10.26 2.90
N PHE A 275 -26.01 -11.51 2.55
CA PHE A 275 -25.17 -11.91 1.42
C PHE A 275 -25.94 -12.85 0.50
N VAL A 276 -25.72 -12.69 -0.80
CA VAL A 276 -26.21 -13.61 -1.82
C VAL A 276 -25.02 -14.35 -2.41
N PHE A 277 -24.97 -15.65 -2.13
CA PHE A 277 -23.93 -16.54 -2.61
C PHE A 277 -24.38 -17.23 -3.89
N ARG A 278 -23.48 -17.33 -4.87
CA ARG A 278 -23.75 -18.03 -6.11
C ARG A 278 -23.07 -19.38 -6.13
N TYR A 279 -23.82 -20.42 -6.50
CA TYR A 279 -23.35 -21.78 -6.73
C TYR A 279 -23.77 -22.24 -8.11
N LYS A 280 -22.85 -22.82 -8.89
CA LYS A 280 -23.20 -23.51 -10.14
C LYS A 280 -23.27 -25.01 -9.88
N GLY A 281 -24.49 -25.56 -9.84
CA GLY A 281 -24.75 -26.99 -9.78
C GLY A 281 -24.59 -27.65 -11.16
N GLU A 282 -24.97 -28.93 -11.26
CA GLU A 282 -24.86 -29.66 -12.52
C GLU A 282 -25.89 -29.19 -13.55
N GLU A 283 -27.14 -28.98 -13.11
CA GLU A 283 -28.25 -28.60 -13.98
C GLU A 283 -28.65 -27.12 -13.85
N MET A 284 -28.46 -26.51 -12.67
CA MET A 284 -28.95 -25.18 -12.34
C MET A 284 -27.89 -24.29 -11.71
N THR A 285 -28.09 -22.98 -11.81
CA THR A 285 -27.36 -22.00 -10.98
C THR A 285 -28.23 -21.63 -9.79
N HIS A 286 -27.64 -21.65 -8.60
CA HIS A 286 -28.31 -21.37 -7.35
C HIS A 286 -27.82 -20.05 -6.75
N TYR A 287 -28.75 -19.26 -6.23
CA TYR A 287 -28.52 -18.01 -5.53
C TYR A 287 -29.06 -18.15 -4.11
N ILE A 288 -28.16 -18.07 -3.14
CA ILE A 288 -28.43 -18.39 -1.74
C ILE A 288 -28.35 -17.10 -0.94
N TRP A 289 -29.48 -16.57 -0.51
CA TRP A 289 -29.55 -15.38 0.32
C TRP A 289 -29.58 -15.75 1.80
N GLU A 290 -28.52 -15.34 2.49
CA GLU A 290 -28.32 -15.56 3.93
C GLU A 290 -28.11 -14.22 4.64
N LEU A 291 -28.94 -13.97 5.65
CA LEU A 291 -28.89 -12.76 6.44
C LEU A 291 -28.19 -13.05 7.77
N LEU A 292 -27.46 -12.08 8.32
CA LEU A 292 -26.64 -12.27 9.52
C LEU A 292 -27.42 -12.85 10.71
N ASN A 293 -28.64 -12.35 10.91
CA ASN A 293 -29.47 -12.61 12.08
C ASN A 293 -30.91 -12.98 11.70
N SER A 294 -31.09 -13.91 10.76
CA SER A 294 -32.42 -14.37 10.36
C SER A 294 -32.74 -15.79 10.80
N HIS A 295 -33.98 -16.19 10.54
CA HIS A 295 -34.48 -17.53 10.84
C HIS A 295 -34.66 -18.38 9.57
N ALA A 296 -34.14 -17.96 8.42
CA ALA A 296 -34.26 -18.75 7.21
C ALA A 296 -33.17 -18.37 6.19
N THR A 297 -32.71 -19.37 5.44
CA THR A 297 -31.93 -19.18 4.22
C THR A 297 -32.87 -19.30 3.04
N TYR A 298 -32.75 -18.40 2.07
CA TYR A 298 -33.53 -18.41 0.85
C TYR A 298 -32.66 -18.89 -0.30
N VAL A 299 -33.14 -19.88 -1.06
CA VAL A 299 -32.41 -20.45 -2.18
C VAL A 299 -33.29 -20.35 -3.42
N TRP A 300 -32.79 -19.65 -4.43
CA TRP A 300 -33.38 -19.64 -5.75
C TRP A 300 -32.51 -20.47 -6.70
N SER A 301 -33.11 -21.35 -7.47
CA SER A 301 -32.43 -22.16 -8.49
C SER A 301 -32.99 -21.77 -9.86
N THR A 302 -32.12 -21.53 -10.83
CA THR A 302 -32.52 -21.09 -12.17
C THR A 302 -31.68 -21.75 -13.25
N ILE A 303 -32.31 -21.99 -14.41
CA ILE A 303 -31.66 -22.44 -15.64
C ILE A 303 -31.22 -21.26 -16.53
N ILE A 304 -31.48 -20.01 -16.12
CA ILE A 304 -31.07 -18.81 -16.86
C ILE A 304 -29.54 -18.80 -16.96
N LEU A 305 -29.04 -18.95 -18.19
CA LEU A 305 -27.60 -19.00 -18.49
C LEU A 305 -26.92 -17.63 -18.41
N ASP A 306 -27.68 -16.58 -18.73
CA ASP A 306 -27.20 -15.21 -18.67
C ASP A 306 -27.15 -14.72 -17.22
N ASN A 307 -25.94 -14.47 -16.71
CA ASN A 307 -25.74 -14.14 -15.31
C ASN A 307 -26.33 -12.78 -14.94
N GLU A 308 -26.33 -11.78 -15.83
CA GLU A 308 -26.91 -10.47 -15.53
C GLU A 308 -28.43 -10.55 -15.44
N MET A 309 -29.06 -11.29 -16.35
CA MET A 309 -30.50 -11.54 -16.36
C MET A 309 -30.92 -12.33 -15.11
N ALA A 310 -30.15 -13.35 -14.73
CA ALA A 310 -30.39 -14.10 -13.51
C ALA A 310 -30.29 -13.21 -12.28
N ILE A 311 -29.24 -12.38 -12.15
CA ILE A 311 -29.08 -11.45 -11.02
C ILE A 311 -30.26 -10.46 -10.94
N LYS A 312 -30.66 -9.86 -12.07
CA LYS A 312 -31.83 -8.97 -12.12
C LYS A 312 -33.11 -9.67 -11.68
N ARG A 313 -33.25 -10.96 -12.02
CA ARG A 313 -34.40 -11.74 -11.56
C ARG A 313 -34.35 -11.97 -10.05
N ILE A 314 -33.21 -12.38 -9.49
CA ILE A 314 -33.06 -12.57 -8.04
C ILE A 314 -33.28 -11.27 -7.27
N GLU A 315 -32.79 -10.16 -7.81
CA GLU A 315 -33.02 -8.83 -7.25
C GLU A 315 -34.50 -8.49 -7.15
N HIS A 316 -35.27 -8.78 -8.21
CA HIS A 316 -36.72 -8.61 -8.21
C HIS A 316 -37.41 -9.43 -7.10
N GLU A 317 -36.97 -10.67 -6.87
CA GLU A 317 -37.49 -11.52 -5.81
C GLU A 317 -37.18 -10.96 -4.41
N ILE A 318 -35.96 -10.47 -4.19
CA ILE A 318 -35.55 -9.83 -2.94
C ILE A 318 -36.36 -8.56 -2.69
N ARG A 319 -36.55 -7.72 -3.71
CA ARG A 319 -37.42 -6.54 -3.65
C ARG A 319 -38.85 -6.91 -3.27
N THR A 320 -39.37 -7.98 -3.86
CA THR A 320 -40.71 -8.49 -3.55
C THR A 320 -40.82 -8.91 -2.08
N ILE A 321 -39.82 -9.61 -1.54
CA ILE A 321 -39.74 -9.95 -0.11
C ILE A 321 -39.67 -8.69 0.76
N ASN A 322 -38.90 -7.68 0.34
CA ASN A 322 -38.77 -6.41 1.08
C ASN A 322 -40.10 -5.63 1.14
N VAL A 323 -40.91 -5.68 0.07
CA VAL A 323 -42.21 -4.98 -0.03
C VAL A 323 -43.33 -5.75 0.68
N GLN A 324 -43.49 -7.05 0.39
CA GLN A 324 -44.63 -7.86 0.82
C GLN A 324 -44.37 -8.58 2.16
N GLY A 325 -43.10 -8.76 2.52
CA GLY A 325 -42.69 -9.51 3.69
C GLY A 325 -42.51 -11.00 3.43
N ARG A 326 -41.60 -11.60 4.23
CA ARG A 326 -41.13 -12.99 4.08
C ARG A 326 -42.24 -14.04 4.16
N THR A 327 -43.22 -13.85 5.04
CA THR A 327 -44.30 -14.83 5.23
C THR A 327 -45.21 -14.89 4.01
N GLN A 328 -45.63 -13.72 3.51
CA GLN A 328 -46.49 -13.61 2.34
C GLN A 328 -45.79 -14.18 1.12
N TYR A 329 -44.55 -13.74 0.84
CA TYR A 329 -43.76 -14.23 -0.29
C TYR A 329 -43.64 -15.76 -0.29
N ARG A 330 -43.29 -16.37 0.85
CA ARG A 330 -43.17 -17.84 0.95
C ARG A 330 -44.48 -18.58 0.69
N SER A 331 -45.62 -17.98 1.02
CA SER A 331 -46.94 -18.59 0.79
C SER A 331 -47.47 -18.40 -0.62
N SER A 332 -47.02 -17.33 -1.31
CA SER A 332 -47.52 -16.96 -2.64
C SER A 332 -46.56 -17.29 -3.77
N PHE A 333 -45.31 -17.65 -3.49
CA PHE A 333 -44.36 -18.01 -4.53
C PHE A 333 -44.74 -19.35 -5.16
N GLU A 334 -44.88 -19.36 -6.48
CA GLU A 334 -45.12 -20.54 -7.28
C GLU A 334 -43.88 -20.83 -8.12
N ASN A 335 -43.38 -22.07 -8.07
CA ASN A 335 -42.25 -22.47 -8.90
C ASN A 335 -42.65 -22.40 -10.37
N GLY A 336 -41.86 -21.66 -11.14
CA GLY A 336 -42.03 -21.52 -12.58
C GLY A 336 -41.19 -22.52 -13.36
N GLU A 337 -41.18 -22.36 -14.69
CA GLU A 337 -40.32 -23.17 -15.58
C GLU A 337 -38.84 -22.80 -15.46
N ASP A 338 -38.53 -21.54 -15.12
CA ASP A 338 -37.19 -20.96 -15.15
C ASP A 338 -36.63 -20.61 -13.77
N LEU A 339 -37.47 -20.60 -12.73
CA LEU A 339 -37.10 -20.19 -11.37
C LEU A 339 -37.82 -21.03 -10.31
N PHE A 340 -37.01 -21.65 -9.45
CA PHE A 340 -37.46 -22.44 -8.32
C PHE A 340 -37.01 -21.79 -7.02
N PHE A 341 -37.84 -21.90 -5.98
CA PHE A 341 -37.56 -21.30 -4.69
C PHE A 341 -37.69 -22.31 -3.55
N ASN A 342 -36.73 -22.25 -2.63
CA ASN A 342 -36.73 -23.00 -1.39
C ASN A 342 -36.38 -22.11 -0.19
N ALA A 343 -37.10 -22.27 0.91
CA ALA A 343 -36.81 -21.59 2.18
C ALA A 343 -36.37 -22.61 3.25
N LEU A 344 -35.10 -22.56 3.64
CA LEU A 344 -34.54 -23.40 4.69
C LEU A 344 -34.74 -22.73 6.05
N ILE A 345 -35.75 -23.17 6.81
CA ILE A 345 -36.07 -22.58 8.11
C ILE A 345 -35.05 -23.00 9.18
N HIS A 346 -34.55 -22.02 9.91
CA HIS A 346 -33.63 -22.16 11.03
C HIS A 346 -34.40 -22.51 12.31
N LYS A 347 -34.86 -23.75 12.46
CA LYS A 347 -35.64 -24.18 13.63
C LYS A 347 -34.75 -24.30 14.88
N THR A 348 -35.00 -23.45 15.87
CA THR A 348 -34.45 -23.51 17.23
C THR A 348 -35.34 -24.39 18.13
N GLY A 349 -35.38 -25.69 17.86
CA GLY A 349 -35.90 -26.67 18.83
C GLY A 349 -34.87 -26.96 19.92
N ASN A 350 -35.00 -28.08 20.64
CA ASN A 350 -34.05 -28.59 21.65
C ASN A 350 -32.67 -29.03 21.06
N TYR A 351 -32.28 -28.52 19.90
CA TYR A 351 -31.04 -28.87 19.23
C TYR A 351 -29.95 -27.85 19.59
N SER A 352 -28.72 -28.34 19.74
CA SER A 352 -27.53 -27.50 19.76
C SER A 352 -27.36 -26.75 18.42
N TYR A 353 -26.54 -25.70 18.43
CA TYR A 353 -26.29 -24.89 17.25
C TYR A 353 -25.60 -25.71 16.13
N GLU A 354 -24.70 -26.63 16.50
CA GLU A 354 -23.97 -27.53 15.61
C GLU A 354 -24.88 -28.58 14.95
N GLU A 355 -25.83 -29.15 15.70
CA GLU A 355 -26.83 -30.08 15.16
C GLU A 355 -27.76 -29.36 14.18
N TYR A 356 -28.16 -28.14 14.52
CA TYR A 356 -28.96 -27.31 13.65
C TYR A 356 -28.22 -26.99 12.34
N PHE A 357 -26.97 -26.56 12.43
CA PHE A 357 -26.13 -26.31 11.26
C PHE A 357 -25.98 -27.55 10.39
N SER A 358 -25.73 -28.72 10.99
CA SER A 358 -25.57 -29.98 10.26
C SER A 358 -26.83 -30.35 9.45
N ARG A 359 -28.02 -30.17 10.04
CA ARG A 359 -29.29 -30.40 9.35
C ARG A 359 -29.56 -29.37 8.26
N TRP A 360 -29.23 -28.11 8.52
CA TRP A 360 -29.34 -27.05 7.52
C TRP A 360 -28.45 -27.36 6.31
N LYS A 361 -27.19 -27.73 6.56
CA LYS A 361 -26.21 -28.10 5.53
C LYS A 361 -26.73 -29.25 4.68
N GLN A 362 -27.18 -30.34 5.31
CA GLN A 362 -27.71 -31.50 4.58
C GLN A 362 -28.87 -31.13 3.65
N LYS A 363 -29.79 -30.26 4.10
CA LYS A 363 -30.90 -29.80 3.26
C LYS A 363 -30.45 -28.88 2.13
N LEU A 364 -29.48 -28.00 2.40
CA LEU A 364 -28.91 -27.15 1.38
C LEU A 364 -28.24 -28.01 0.31
N ASP A 365 -27.38 -28.95 0.71
CA ASP A 365 -26.68 -29.85 -0.21
C ASP A 365 -27.67 -30.65 -1.08
N GLN A 366 -28.86 -31.01 -0.58
CA GLN A 366 -29.92 -31.65 -1.37
C GLN A 366 -30.56 -30.74 -2.43
N ILE A 367 -30.64 -29.44 -2.17
CA ILE A 367 -31.20 -28.45 -3.11
C ILE A 367 -30.19 -28.06 -4.19
N LEU A 368 -28.90 -28.14 -3.88
CA LEU A 368 -27.80 -27.75 -4.75
C LEU A 368 -27.35 -28.85 -5.73
N ILE A 369 -28.00 -30.01 -5.71
CA ILE A 369 -27.75 -31.09 -6.69
C ILE A 369 -28.21 -30.62 -8.07
#